data_AF-A0A4U7KTY6-F1
#
_entry.id   AF-A0A4U7KTY6-F1
#
_cell.length_a   1.000
_cell.length_b   1.000
_cell.length_c   1.000
_cell.angle_alpha   90.00
_cell.angle_beta   90.00
_cell.angle_gamma   90.00
#
_symmetry.space_group_name_H-M   'P 1'
#
loop_
_entity.id
_entity.type
_entity.pdbx_description
1 polymer ?
#
loop_
_entity_poly.entity_id
_entity_poly.type
_entity_poly.pdbx_seq_one_letter_code
_entity_poly.pdbx_strand_id
1 'polypeptide(L)'
;MSRPYILLALALSWMFSFHVLAANLGRGHQPGASSSSIHHTAVEQGNAETAAGIVESIYKLPQGHLKPVRGYEPGQYDAWRDHVNSPDSRFVVLETHRPNDPLVLSPFFRWQRSLLFLQVLSTGEVVPMGHAVVPEGIPPGHMKDFLETIQEAATTSQHEFVNKFGVERLVAPRF
;
A
#
# COMPACT_ATOMS: atom_id res chain seq x y z
N MET A 1 40.94 22.73 -50.68
CA MET A 1 39.82 23.51 -50.09
C MET A 1 38.58 22.62 -50.09
N SER A 2 38.23 22.01 -48.95
CA SER A 2 36.98 21.23 -48.80
C SER A 2 36.88 20.56 -47.42
N ARG A 3 36.62 21.31 -46.34
CA ARG A 3 36.19 20.74 -45.05
C ARG A 3 35.25 21.66 -44.22
N PRO A 4 34.05 22.04 -44.71
CA PRO A 4 33.01 22.57 -43.81
C PRO A 4 31.84 21.59 -43.54
N TYR A 5 31.77 20.43 -44.21
CA TYR A 5 30.55 19.60 -44.20
C TYR A 5 30.47 18.53 -43.09
N ILE A 6 31.58 18.22 -42.40
CA ILE A 6 31.59 17.13 -41.41
C ILE A 6 30.95 17.56 -40.08
N LEU A 7 31.02 18.85 -39.72
CA LEU A 7 30.44 19.34 -38.46
C LEU A 7 28.92 19.54 -38.52
N LEU A 8 28.34 19.69 -39.72
CA LEU A 8 26.88 19.85 -39.86
C LEU A 8 26.11 18.53 -39.66
N ALA A 9 26.73 17.40 -40.02
CA ALA A 9 26.09 16.09 -39.90
C ALA A 9 25.93 15.61 -38.44
N LEU A 10 26.82 16.06 -37.54
CA LEU A 10 26.77 15.68 -36.11
C LEU A 10 25.72 16.47 -35.32
N ALA A 11 25.44 17.72 -35.69
CA ALA A 11 24.43 18.54 -34.99
C ALA A 11 22.98 18.09 -35.29
N LEU A 12 22.71 17.51 -36.46
CA LEU A 12 21.38 17.03 -36.83
C LEU A 12 21.01 15.67 -36.22
N SER A 13 22.00 14.90 -35.75
CA SER A 13 21.75 13.60 -35.07
C SER A 13 21.18 13.77 -33.65
N TRP A 14 21.43 14.90 -33.00
CA TRP A 14 20.93 15.17 -31.64
C TRP A 14 19.50 15.70 -31.56
N MET A 15 18.92 16.15 -32.67
CA MET A 15 17.53 16.63 -32.71
C MET A 15 16.50 15.51 -32.94
N PHE A 16 16.93 14.30 -33.34
CA PHE A 16 16.02 13.19 -33.66
C PHE A 16 15.84 12.15 -32.54
N SER A 17 16.50 12.32 -31.38
CA SER A 17 16.34 11.40 -30.23
C SER A 17 15.19 11.77 -29.27
N PHE A 18 14.38 12.79 -29.58
CA PHE A 18 13.28 13.25 -28.72
C PHE A 18 11.87 13.00 -29.26
N HIS A 19 11.68 12.08 -30.21
CA HIS A 19 10.34 11.65 -30.64
C HIS A 19 10.19 10.12 -30.65
N VAL A 20 10.53 9.48 -29.53
CA VAL A 20 9.95 8.16 -29.21
C VAL A 20 8.54 8.39 -28.66
N LEU A 21 7.58 8.33 -29.58
CA LEU A 21 6.27 7.70 -29.38
C LEU A 21 5.32 8.30 -28.32
N ALA A 22 5.01 9.58 -28.44
CA ALA A 22 3.74 10.10 -27.95
C ALA A 22 2.63 9.87 -28.99
N ALA A 23 2.20 8.61 -29.17
CA ALA A 23 0.93 8.25 -29.79
C ALA A 23 0.62 6.74 -29.63
N ASN A 24 0.39 6.29 -28.40
CA ASN A 24 -0.58 5.21 -28.16
C ASN A 24 -1.92 5.88 -27.78
N LEU A 25 -2.42 6.71 -28.70
CA LEU A 25 -3.79 7.20 -28.73
C LEU A 25 -4.64 6.10 -29.35
N GLY A 26 -5.00 5.16 -28.48
CA GLY A 26 -5.63 3.91 -28.86
C GLY A 26 -5.44 2.91 -27.73
N ARG A 27 -5.75 3.33 -26.48
CA ARG A 27 -6.06 2.36 -25.44
C ARG A 27 -7.30 1.66 -25.95
N GLY A 28 -7.07 0.55 -26.66
CA GLY A 28 -8.11 -0.41 -26.98
C GLY A 28 -8.83 -0.64 -25.67
N HIS A 29 -10.09 -0.23 -25.65
CA HIS A 29 -11.06 -0.69 -24.69
C HIS A 29 -10.90 -2.22 -24.74
N GLN A 30 -10.23 -2.84 -23.77
CA GLN A 30 -10.23 -4.29 -23.61
C GLN A 30 -11.54 -4.60 -22.91
N PRO A 31 -12.61 -5.00 -23.63
CA PRO A 31 -13.85 -5.41 -22.99
C PRO A 31 -13.63 -6.89 -22.68
N GLY A 32 -13.00 -7.18 -21.53
CA GLY A 32 -12.60 -8.56 -21.27
C GLY A 32 -11.84 -8.83 -19.98
N ALA A 33 -11.76 -7.88 -19.04
CA ALA A 33 -11.39 -8.29 -17.68
C ALA A 33 -12.44 -9.31 -17.21
N SER A 34 -11.99 -10.54 -16.92
CA SER A 34 -12.89 -11.61 -16.47
C SER A 34 -13.67 -11.09 -15.26
N SER A 35 -14.98 -11.38 -15.17
CA SER A 35 -15.80 -10.88 -14.05
C SER A 35 -15.13 -11.18 -12.69
N SER A 36 -14.47 -12.33 -12.56
CA SER A 36 -13.68 -12.72 -11.39
C SER A 36 -12.61 -11.69 -11.00
N SER A 37 -11.89 -11.09 -11.95
CA SER A 37 -10.85 -10.09 -11.69
C SER A 37 -11.41 -8.71 -11.30
N ILE A 38 -12.55 -8.32 -11.88
CA ILE A 38 -13.24 -7.07 -11.52
C ILE A 38 -13.82 -7.19 -10.11
N HIS A 39 -14.48 -8.31 -9.81
CA HIS A 39 -15.03 -8.58 -8.48
C HIS A 39 -13.94 -8.65 -7.41
N HIS A 40 -12.80 -9.30 -7.68
CA HIS A 40 -11.65 -9.35 -6.78
C HIS A 40 -11.18 -7.94 -6.41
N THR A 41 -10.94 -7.10 -7.42
CA THR A 41 -10.41 -5.75 -7.20
C THR A 41 -11.40 -4.89 -6.40
N ALA A 42 -12.71 -5.07 -6.59
CA ALA A 42 -13.73 -4.36 -5.84
C ALA A 42 -13.82 -4.78 -4.36
N VAL A 43 -13.73 -6.09 -4.08
CA VAL A 43 -13.76 -6.61 -2.69
C VAL A 43 -12.54 -6.13 -1.92
N GLU A 44 -11.34 -6.30 -2.48
CA GLU A 44 -10.11 -5.85 -1.81
C GLU A 44 -10.05 -4.34 -1.62
N GLN A 45 -10.58 -3.57 -2.57
CA GLN A 45 -10.72 -2.13 -2.41
C GLN A 45 -11.70 -1.78 -1.27
N GLY A 46 -12.85 -2.45 -1.18
CA GLY A 46 -13.83 -2.23 -0.10
C GLY A 46 -13.29 -2.62 1.28
N ASN A 47 -12.51 -3.69 1.34
CA ASN A 47 -11.76 -4.12 2.52
C ASN A 47 -10.80 -3.04 3.02
N ALA A 48 -9.98 -2.49 2.11
CA ALA A 48 -9.04 -1.44 2.44
C ALA A 48 -9.73 -0.15 2.88
N GLU A 49 -10.80 0.25 2.19
CA GLU A 49 -11.61 1.42 2.56
C GLU A 49 -12.25 1.27 3.95
N THR A 50 -12.74 0.07 4.27
CA THR A 50 -13.28 -0.25 5.59
C THR A 50 -12.21 -0.12 6.67
N ALA A 51 -11.04 -0.71 6.44
CA ALA A 51 -9.92 -0.60 7.38
C ALA A 51 -9.49 0.86 7.58
N ALA A 52 -9.35 1.64 6.50
CA ALA A 52 -9.03 3.06 6.58
C ALA A 52 -10.09 3.85 7.37
N GLY A 53 -11.38 3.59 7.14
CA GLY A 53 -12.46 4.26 7.89
C GLY A 53 -12.42 3.94 9.39
N ILE A 54 -12.10 2.70 9.77
CA ILE A 54 -11.91 2.31 11.17
C ILE A 54 -10.73 3.07 11.77
N VAL A 55 -9.60 3.13 11.08
CA VAL A 55 -8.40 3.87 11.53
C VAL A 55 -8.70 5.35 11.68
N GLU A 56 -9.32 5.98 10.68
CA GLU A 56 -9.70 7.39 10.74
C GLU A 56 -10.61 7.66 11.93
N SER A 57 -11.58 6.78 12.21
CA SER A 57 -12.46 6.92 13.37
C SER A 57 -11.72 6.79 14.70
N ILE A 58 -10.86 5.77 14.86
CA ILE A 58 -10.13 5.51 16.11
C ILE A 58 -9.18 6.67 16.43
N TYR A 59 -8.47 7.15 15.42
CA TYR A 59 -7.52 8.25 15.55
C TYR A 59 -8.16 9.63 15.38
N LYS A 60 -9.49 9.73 15.27
CA LYS A 60 -10.22 11.00 15.10
C LYS A 60 -9.64 11.85 13.96
N LEU A 61 -9.30 11.21 12.85
CA LEU A 61 -8.85 11.88 11.63
C LEU A 61 -10.07 12.39 10.84
N PRO A 62 -9.91 13.44 10.03
CA PRO A 62 -10.93 13.80 9.06
C PRO A 62 -11.24 12.63 8.12
N GLN A 63 -12.52 12.48 7.75
CA GLN A 63 -12.94 11.43 6.83
C GLN A 63 -12.21 11.57 5.48
N GLY A 64 -11.62 10.47 5.01
CA GLY A 64 -10.87 10.42 3.77
C GLY A 64 -9.45 10.97 3.84
N HIS A 65 -8.93 11.27 5.04
CA HIS A 65 -7.54 11.68 5.24
C HIS A 65 -6.54 10.64 4.71
N LEU A 66 -6.87 9.34 4.78
CA LEU A 66 -6.02 8.27 4.28
C LEU A 66 -6.20 7.98 2.78
N LYS A 67 -7.03 8.74 2.07
CA LYS A 67 -7.22 8.55 0.63
C LYS A 67 -6.03 9.13 -0.16
N PRO A 68 -5.60 8.46 -1.25
CA PRO A 68 -6.15 7.22 -1.79
C PRO A 68 -5.72 5.98 -1.00
N VAL A 69 -6.67 5.09 -0.77
CA VAL A 69 -6.45 3.76 -0.19
C VAL A 69 -6.46 2.73 -1.30
N ARG A 70 -5.60 1.70 -1.21
CA ARG A 70 -5.48 0.63 -2.20
C ARG A 70 -5.75 -0.73 -1.57
N GLY A 71 -6.64 -1.48 -2.19
CA GLY A 71 -6.83 -2.90 -1.92
C GLY A 71 -5.55 -3.71 -2.05
N TYR A 72 -5.53 -4.89 -1.43
CA TYR A 72 -4.47 -5.87 -1.65
C TYR A 72 -4.44 -6.32 -3.12
N GLU A 73 -3.23 -6.40 -3.69
CA GLU A 73 -3.00 -6.94 -5.03
C GLU A 73 -2.14 -8.21 -4.96
N PRO A 74 -2.45 -9.29 -5.68
CA PRO A 74 -1.70 -10.54 -5.61
C PRO A 74 -0.19 -10.40 -5.90
N GLY A 75 0.19 -9.48 -6.79
CA GLY A 75 1.60 -9.21 -7.12
C GLY A 75 2.41 -8.62 -5.95
N GLN A 76 1.75 -8.23 -4.86
CA GLN A 76 2.37 -7.68 -3.67
C GLN A 76 2.64 -8.75 -2.59
N TYR A 77 2.13 -9.97 -2.75
CA TYR A 77 2.17 -11.02 -1.72
C TYR A 77 3.54 -11.20 -1.07
N ASP A 78 4.60 -11.32 -1.87
CA ASP A 78 5.94 -11.55 -1.35
C ASP A 78 6.43 -10.36 -0.51
N ALA A 79 6.17 -9.13 -0.93
CA ALA A 79 6.55 -7.94 -0.17
C ALA A 79 5.83 -7.87 1.20
N TRP A 80 4.55 -8.23 1.23
CA TRP A 80 3.78 -8.30 2.47
C TRP A 80 4.25 -9.43 3.38
N ARG A 81 4.51 -10.62 2.81
CA ARG A 81 5.03 -11.77 3.55
C ARG A 81 6.39 -11.46 4.17
N ASP A 82 7.30 -10.90 3.37
CA ASP A 82 8.63 -10.53 3.83
C ASP A 82 8.56 -9.47 4.93
N HIS A 83 7.64 -8.51 4.81
CA HIS A 83 7.39 -7.52 5.87
C HIS A 83 6.88 -8.18 7.15
N VAL A 84 5.81 -8.96 7.09
CA VAL A 84 5.21 -9.60 8.27
C VAL A 84 6.20 -10.53 8.99
N ASN A 85 7.10 -11.17 8.24
CA ASN A 85 8.12 -12.06 8.78
C ASN A 85 9.42 -11.35 9.18
N SER A 86 9.57 -10.07 8.89
CA SER A 86 10.79 -9.33 9.22
C SER A 86 10.87 -9.05 10.73
N PRO A 87 12.01 -9.32 11.39
CA PRO A 87 12.20 -9.00 12.81
C PRO A 87 12.15 -7.49 13.10
N ASP A 88 12.39 -6.67 12.08
CA ASP A 88 12.36 -5.20 12.18
C ASP A 88 10.93 -4.64 12.09
N SER A 89 9.95 -5.47 11.73
CA SER A 89 8.57 -5.03 11.62
C SER A 89 7.95 -4.72 12.97
N ARG A 90 7.09 -3.71 12.96
CA ARG A 90 6.43 -3.16 14.12
C ARG A 90 4.94 -3.01 13.84
N PHE A 91 4.14 -3.30 14.86
CA PHE A 91 2.70 -3.44 14.70
C PHE A 91 1.96 -2.62 15.76
N VAL A 92 0.87 -1.98 15.34
CA VAL A 92 -0.16 -1.43 16.22
C VAL A 92 -1.34 -2.37 16.14
N VAL A 93 -1.75 -2.92 17.29
CA VAL A 93 -2.98 -3.72 17.36
C VAL A 93 -4.11 -2.80 17.78
N LEU A 94 -5.15 -2.71 16.95
CA LEU A 94 -6.34 -1.93 17.26
C LEU A 94 -7.41 -2.82 17.88
N GLU A 95 -7.87 -2.41 19.05
CA GLU A 95 -9.05 -3.00 19.67
C GLU A 95 -10.29 -2.53 18.91
N THR A 96 -10.84 -3.41 18.08
CA THR A 96 -12.09 -3.17 17.37
C THR A 96 -13.25 -3.87 18.09
N HIS A 97 -14.47 -3.67 17.62
CA HIS A 97 -15.66 -4.38 18.12
C HIS A 97 -15.58 -5.91 17.94
N ARG A 98 -14.61 -6.40 17.15
CA ARG A 98 -14.32 -7.83 16.97
C ARG A 98 -12.98 -8.14 17.65
N PRO A 99 -12.96 -8.40 18.96
CA PRO A 99 -11.70 -8.62 19.69
C PRO A 99 -10.95 -9.88 19.24
N ASN A 100 -11.66 -10.87 18.71
CA ASN A 100 -11.07 -12.12 18.23
C ASN A 100 -10.41 -11.98 16.86
N ASP A 101 -10.76 -10.93 16.11
CA ASP A 101 -10.21 -10.63 14.80
C ASP A 101 -9.74 -9.16 14.80
N PRO A 102 -8.59 -8.84 15.41
CA PRO A 102 -8.14 -7.46 15.51
C PRO A 102 -7.61 -6.92 14.18
N LEU A 103 -7.90 -5.64 13.92
CA LEU A 103 -7.24 -4.87 12.88
C LEU A 103 -5.85 -4.48 13.37
N VAL A 104 -4.85 -4.71 12.54
CA VAL A 104 -3.44 -4.47 12.85
C VAL A 104 -2.86 -3.54 11.80
N LEU A 105 -2.17 -2.51 12.27
CA LEU A 105 -1.48 -1.55 11.43
C LEU A 105 0.01 -1.81 11.46
N SER A 106 0.69 -1.62 10.34
CA SER A 106 2.14 -1.68 10.31
C SER A 106 2.73 -0.62 9.39
N PRO A 107 3.60 0.28 9.90
CA PRO A 107 4.36 1.19 9.05
C PRO A 107 5.21 0.43 8.04
N PHE A 108 5.12 0.81 6.76
CA PHE A 108 5.89 0.19 5.69
C PHE A 108 6.66 1.21 4.89
N PHE A 109 7.95 1.29 5.19
CA PHE A 109 8.85 2.32 4.66
C PHE A 109 9.30 2.07 3.23
N ARG A 110 9.17 0.83 2.70
CA ARG A 110 9.54 0.52 1.33
C ARG A 110 8.64 1.22 0.29
N TRP A 111 7.44 1.64 0.68
CA TRP A 111 6.48 2.30 -0.22
C TRP A 111 6.10 3.70 0.27
N GLN A 112 7.07 4.59 0.46
CA GLN A 112 6.82 6.03 0.71
C GLN A 112 5.75 6.31 1.78
N ARG A 113 6.11 6.31 3.06
CA ARG A 113 5.18 6.64 4.17
C ARG A 113 3.88 5.81 4.15
N SER A 114 3.98 4.55 3.72
CA SER A 114 2.81 3.67 3.66
C SER A 114 2.46 3.09 5.02
N LEU A 115 1.17 2.87 5.22
CA LEU A 115 0.59 2.15 6.33
C LEU A 115 -0.14 0.92 5.80
N LEU A 116 0.27 -0.26 6.23
CA LEU A 116 -0.39 -1.51 5.89
C LEU A 116 -1.54 -1.77 6.85
N PHE A 117 -2.64 -2.28 6.30
CA PHE A 117 -3.80 -2.78 7.04
C PHE A 117 -3.81 -4.30 6.97
N LEU A 118 -3.75 -4.94 8.13
CA LEU A 118 -3.72 -6.38 8.30
C LEU A 118 -4.89 -6.80 9.19
N GLN A 119 -5.59 -7.86 8.83
CA GLN A 119 -6.58 -8.48 9.67
C GLN A 119 -5.99 -9.78 10.22
N VAL A 120 -5.92 -9.91 11.54
CA VAL A 120 -5.59 -11.18 12.16
C VAL A 120 -6.89 -11.92 12.39
N LEU A 121 -6.96 -13.18 11.97
CA LEU A 121 -8.12 -14.04 12.20
C LEU A 121 -7.90 -14.87 13.48
N SER A 122 -8.98 -15.31 14.10
CA SER A 122 -8.95 -16.22 15.26
C SER A 122 -8.20 -17.54 15.01
N THR A 123 -7.94 -17.90 13.75
CA THR A 123 -7.15 -19.05 13.33
C THR A 123 -5.64 -18.81 13.36
N GLY A 124 -5.17 -17.59 13.66
CA GLY A 124 -3.77 -17.19 13.55
C GLY A 124 -3.35 -16.84 12.10
N GLU A 125 -4.28 -16.85 11.15
CA GLU A 125 -4.01 -16.40 9.79
C GLU A 125 -4.00 -14.86 9.73
N VAL A 126 -3.00 -14.29 9.07
CA VAL A 126 -2.93 -12.85 8.81
C VAL A 126 -3.36 -12.59 7.37
N VAL A 127 -4.39 -11.75 7.20
CA VAL A 127 -4.97 -11.40 5.90
C VAL A 127 -4.61 -9.94 5.57
N PRO A 128 -3.98 -9.66 4.42
CA PRO A 128 -3.74 -8.30 3.98
C PRO A 128 -5.06 -7.66 3.54
N MET A 129 -5.42 -6.52 4.13
CA MET A 129 -6.65 -5.80 3.78
C MET A 129 -6.39 -4.71 2.74
N GLY A 130 -5.19 -4.12 2.74
CA GLY A 130 -4.80 -3.05 1.83
C GLY A 130 -3.83 -2.06 2.48
N HIS A 131 -3.50 -0.98 1.78
CA HIS A 131 -2.58 0.02 2.30
C HIS A 131 -3.01 1.44 1.93
N ALA A 132 -2.52 2.41 2.69
CA ALA A 132 -2.65 3.82 2.41
C ALA A 132 -1.27 4.49 2.41
N VAL A 133 -1.06 5.44 1.50
CA VAL A 133 0.08 6.36 1.57
C VAL A 133 -0.32 7.49 2.50
N VAL A 134 0.36 7.62 3.64
CA VAL A 134 -0.01 8.60 4.66
C VAL A 134 0.51 9.99 4.25
N PRO A 135 -0.37 11.00 4.12
CA PRO A 135 0.05 12.36 3.81
C PRO A 135 1.06 12.89 4.84
N GLU A 136 1.93 13.79 4.41
CA GLU A 136 2.79 14.54 5.34
C GLU A 136 2.00 15.66 6.02
N GLY A 137 2.32 15.89 7.29
CA GLY A 137 1.83 17.02 8.05
C GLY A 137 0.87 16.63 9.17
N ILE A 138 0.55 17.63 10.00
CA ILE A 138 -0.30 17.45 11.17
C ILE A 138 -1.78 17.50 10.72
N PRO A 139 -2.57 16.44 10.93
CA PRO A 139 -3.99 16.49 10.59
C PRO A 139 -4.74 17.57 11.39
N PRO A 140 -5.82 18.16 10.86
CA PRO A 140 -6.63 19.14 11.58
C PRO A 140 -7.10 18.63 12.95
N GLY A 141 -6.87 19.41 14.01
CA GLY A 141 -7.23 19.05 15.38
C GLY A 141 -6.21 18.18 16.11
N HIS A 142 -5.07 17.88 15.48
CA HIS A 142 -3.97 17.11 16.07
C HIS A 142 -2.75 17.99 16.36
N MET A 143 -1.83 17.48 17.17
CA MET A 143 -0.57 18.16 17.51
C MET A 143 0.66 17.53 16.85
N LYS A 144 0.48 16.38 16.19
CA LYS A 144 1.56 15.54 15.69
C LYS A 144 1.17 14.93 14.34
N ASP A 145 2.18 14.62 13.52
CA ASP A 145 2.00 13.90 12.26
C ASP A 145 1.41 12.51 12.54
N PHE A 146 0.49 12.07 11.67
CA PHE A 146 -0.22 10.82 11.88
C PHE A 146 0.70 9.61 11.77
N LEU A 147 1.59 9.56 10.78
CA LEU A 147 2.49 8.43 10.63
C LEU A 147 3.48 8.35 11.79
N GLU A 148 3.97 9.49 12.26
CA GLU A 148 4.83 9.55 13.45
C GLU A 148 4.11 9.01 14.69
N THR A 149 2.83 9.39 14.87
CA THR A 149 1.98 8.86 15.94
C THR A 149 1.83 7.35 15.85
N ILE A 150 1.64 6.80 14.64
CA ILE A 150 1.58 5.35 14.43
C ILE A 150 2.93 4.69 14.73
N GLN A 151 4.05 5.27 14.31
CA GLN A 151 5.39 4.72 14.57
C GLN A 151 5.67 4.61 16.06
N GLU A 152 5.29 5.61 16.84
CA GLU A 152 5.41 5.58 18.30
C GLU A 152 4.46 4.56 18.94
N ALA A 153 3.24 4.43 18.41
CA ALA A 153 2.27 3.44 18.87
C ALA A 153 2.61 2.01 18.46
N ALA A 154 3.47 1.80 17.45
CA ALA A 154 3.82 0.49 16.89
C ALA A 154 4.84 -0.23 17.79
N THR A 155 4.47 -0.47 19.05
CA THR A 155 5.36 -1.07 20.04
C THR A 155 5.43 -2.59 19.95
N THR A 156 4.45 -3.24 19.29
CA THR A 156 4.44 -4.70 19.17
C THR A 156 5.49 -5.14 18.16
N SER A 157 6.50 -5.87 18.62
CA SER A 157 7.52 -6.48 17.76
C SER A 157 6.94 -7.64 16.95
N GLN A 158 7.66 -8.08 15.90
CA GLN A 158 7.24 -9.25 15.11
C GLN A 158 7.14 -10.52 15.97
N HIS A 159 8.10 -10.76 16.86
CA HIS A 159 8.08 -11.92 17.74
C HIS A 159 6.89 -11.88 18.71
N GLU A 160 6.59 -10.73 19.30
CA GLU A 160 5.40 -10.57 20.16
C GLU A 160 4.11 -10.70 19.36
N PHE A 161 4.06 -10.15 18.15
CA PHE A 161 2.91 -10.26 17.25
C PHE A 161 2.60 -11.73 16.94
N VAL A 162 3.62 -12.52 16.59
CA VAL A 162 3.47 -13.96 16.37
C VAL A 162 3.01 -14.69 17.62
N ASN A 163 3.65 -14.45 18.76
CA ASN A 163 3.33 -15.16 20.00
C ASN A 163 1.95 -14.81 20.55
N LYS A 164 1.56 -13.54 20.48
CA LYS A 164 0.29 -13.05 21.02
C LYS A 164 -0.91 -13.58 20.25
N PHE A 165 -0.80 -13.68 18.93
CA PHE A 165 -1.91 -14.08 18.07
C PHE A 165 -1.77 -15.47 17.45
N GLY A 166 -0.72 -16.21 17.80
CA GLY A 166 -0.43 -17.51 17.21
C GLY A 166 -0.26 -17.42 15.70
N VAL A 167 0.41 -16.38 15.20
CA VAL A 167 0.51 -16.15 13.75
C VAL A 167 1.25 -17.30 13.08
N GLU A 168 0.53 -18.06 12.26
CA GLU A 168 1.12 -19.20 11.55
C GLU A 168 1.68 -18.78 10.20
N ARG A 169 0.92 -17.96 9.47
CA ARG A 169 1.24 -17.54 8.10
C ARG A 169 0.45 -16.31 7.69
N LEU A 170 1.04 -15.54 6.77
CA LEU A 170 0.27 -14.67 5.90
C LEU A 170 -0.53 -15.55 4.92
N VAL A 171 -1.81 -15.26 4.75
CA VAL A 171 -2.64 -15.87 3.72
C VAL A 171 -3.10 -14.78 2.77
N ALA A 172 -3.11 -15.09 1.47
CA ALA A 172 -3.85 -14.26 0.55
C ALA A 172 -5.34 -14.26 0.96
N PRO A 173 -6.07 -13.15 0.79
CA PRO A 173 -7.50 -13.10 1.07
C PRO A 173 -8.20 -14.26 0.35
N ARG A 174 -8.96 -15.07 1.11
CA ARG A 174 -9.69 -16.24 0.59
C ARG A 174 -11.09 -15.81 0.16
N PHE A 175 -11.52 -16.35 -0.98
CA PHE A 175 -12.85 -16.13 -1.60
C PHE A 175 -13.84 -17.21 -1.16
#